data_AF-A0ABD3ARA4-F1
#
_entry.id   AF-A0ABD3ARA4-F1
#
_cell.length_a   1.000
_cell.length_b   1.000
_cell.length_c   1.000
_cell.angle_alpha   90.00
_cell.angle_beta   90.00
_cell.angle_gamma   90.00
#
_symmetry.space_group_name_H-M   'P 1'
#
loop_
_entity.id
_entity.type
_entity.pdbx_description
1 polymer ?
#
loop_
_entity_poly.entity_id
_entity_poly.type
_entity_poly.pdbx_seq_one_letter_code
_entity_poly.pdbx_strand_id
1 'polypeptide(L)'
;MAEVEKSVRITKGQNVVDKVVVTKLNTDMVCYLRPLLVQGHINRVPIPEIMANNILTMNIFLNSMMKMLRKSTNDLVPANIVVSSFTGGVTDTWGILPLDMRVG
;
A
#
# COMPACT_ATOMS: atom_id res chain seq x y z
N MET A 1 24.27 -5.64 -24.95
CA MET A 1 23.43 -4.52 -25.43
C MET A 1 22.87 -3.84 -24.19
N ALA A 2 23.14 -2.55 -24.01
CA ALA A 2 22.69 -1.79 -22.84
C ALA A 2 21.22 -1.40 -23.01
N GLU A 3 20.37 -1.74 -22.04
CA GLU A 3 18.98 -1.31 -21.98
C GLU A 3 18.94 0.08 -21.34
N VAL A 4 18.47 1.06 -22.10
CA VAL A 4 18.38 2.46 -21.66
C VAL A 4 17.10 2.63 -20.85
N GLU A 5 17.23 2.72 -19.53
CA GLU A 5 16.12 3.03 -18.64
C GLU A 5 15.74 4.51 -18.81
N LYS A 6 14.61 4.76 -19.49
CA LYS A 6 14.05 6.12 -19.63
C LYS A 6 13.24 6.44 -18.38
N SER A 7 13.81 7.25 -17.48
CA SER A 7 13.06 7.87 -16.39
C SER A 7 12.16 8.99 -16.94
N VAL A 8 10.86 8.88 -16.69
CA VAL A 8 9.86 9.88 -17.09
C VAL A 8 9.52 10.74 -15.88
N ARG A 9 9.80 12.05 -15.97
CA ARG A 9 9.43 13.05 -14.97
C ARG A 9 8.11 13.71 -15.40
N ILE A 10 7.03 13.49 -14.65
CA ILE A 10 5.74 14.12 -14.94
C ILE A 10 5.69 15.47 -14.20
N THR A 11 5.66 16.57 -14.96
CA THR A 11 5.43 17.93 -14.43
C THR A 11 4.08 18.44 -14.92
N LYS A 12 3.23 18.90 -14.00
CA LYS A 12 1.85 19.29 -14.31
C LYS A 12 1.83 20.69 -14.92
N GLY A 13 1.42 20.77 -16.19
CA GLY A 13 1.06 22.03 -16.85
C GLY A 13 1.81 22.25 -18.17
N GLN A 14 1.30 21.67 -19.26
CA GLN A 14 1.05 22.30 -20.56
C GLN A 14 0.52 21.18 -21.49
N ASN A 15 -0.45 21.50 -22.34
CA ASN A 15 -1.08 20.58 -23.30
C ASN A 15 -0.05 19.75 -24.10
N VAL A 16 0.03 18.44 -23.83
CA VAL A 16 0.60 17.45 -24.74
C VAL A 16 -0.25 16.19 -24.65
N VAL A 17 -0.85 15.81 -25.78
CA VAL A 17 -1.54 14.54 -25.96
C VAL A 17 -0.48 13.45 -26.15
N ASP A 18 0.30 13.19 -25.11
CA ASP A 18 1.14 11.99 -25.08
C ASP A 18 0.29 10.88 -24.50
N LYS A 19 -0.23 10.02 -25.39
CA LYS A 19 -0.84 8.76 -25.00
C LYS A 19 0.23 7.93 -24.31
N VAL A 20 0.26 7.99 -22.98
CA VAL A 20 1.12 7.14 -22.16
C VAL A 20 0.57 5.73 -22.26
N VAL A 21 1.19 4.93 -23.13
CA VAL A 21 0.94 3.49 -23.21
C VAL A 21 1.70 2.86 -22.06
N VAL A 22 0.99 2.56 -20.97
CA VAL A 22 1.52 1.72 -19.89
C VAL A 22 1.50 0.29 -20.42
N THR A 23 2.64 -0.15 -20.95
CA THR A 23 2.80 -1.52 -21.44
C THR A 23 2.79 -2.46 -20.23
N LYS A 24 1.89 -3.44 -20.24
CA LYS A 24 1.86 -4.51 -19.23
C LYS A 24 3.23 -5.20 -19.24
N LEU A 25 3.88 -5.26 -18.08
CA LEU A 25 5.15 -5.96 -17.92
C LEU A 25 5.00 -7.41 -18.42
N ASN A 26 6.00 -7.90 -19.15
CA ASN A 26 6.08 -9.32 -19.50
C ASN A 26 6.02 -10.15 -18.21
N THR A 27 5.34 -11.30 -18.23
CA THR A 27 5.18 -12.21 -17.10
C THR A 27 6.52 -12.52 -16.42
N ASP A 28 7.61 -12.63 -17.20
CA ASP A 28 8.96 -12.85 -16.69
C ASP A 28 9.52 -11.64 -15.90
N MET A 29 9.10 -10.42 -16.24
CA MET A 29 9.50 -9.19 -15.57
C MET A 29 8.73 -8.94 -14.27
N VAL A 30 7.46 -9.37 -14.20
CA VAL A 30 6.63 -9.25 -13.00
C VAL A 30 7.22 -10.06 -11.84
N CYS A 31 7.91 -11.17 -12.14
CA CYS A 31 8.61 -12.00 -11.15
C CYS A 31 9.74 -11.28 -10.41
N TYR A 32 10.23 -10.13 -10.88
CA TYR A 32 11.25 -9.33 -10.18
C TYR A 32 10.66 -8.34 -9.16
N LEU A 33 9.34 -8.13 -9.17
CA LEU A 33 8.66 -7.27 -8.19
C LEU A 33 8.47 -8.03 -6.87
N ARG A 34 9.51 -8.07 -6.05
CA ARG A 34 9.38 -8.54 -4.66
C ARG A 34 8.80 -7.42 -3.81
N PRO A 35 7.75 -7.66 -3.01
CA PRO A 35 7.28 -6.67 -2.05
C PRO A 35 8.41 -6.35 -1.06
N LEU A 36 8.56 -5.08 -0.70
CA LEU A 36 9.45 -4.69 0.37
C LEU A 36 8.81 -5.11 1.70
N LEU A 37 9.28 -6.22 2.25
CA LEU A 37 8.87 -6.71 3.56
C LEU A 37 9.89 -6.25 4.61
N VAL A 38 9.40 -5.61 5.66
CA VAL A 38 10.21 -5.18 6.81
C VAL A 38 9.73 -5.87 8.07
N GLN A 39 10.66 -6.10 8.99
CA GLN A 39 10.33 -6.56 10.33
C GLN A 39 10.05 -5.35 11.22
N GLY A 40 9.20 -5.53 12.22
CA GLY A 40 8.91 -4.45 13.14
C GLY A 40 8.04 -4.87 14.30
N HIS A 41 7.68 -3.89 15.10
CA HIS A 41 6.78 -4.05 16.23
C HIS A 41 5.60 -3.09 16.07
N ILE A 42 4.39 -3.60 16.25
CA ILE A 42 3.16 -2.81 16.32
C ILE A 42 2.60 -2.95 17.73
N ASN A 43 2.48 -1.86 18.47
CA ASN A 43 2.06 -1.87 19.89
C ASN A 43 2.83 -2.90 20.74
N ARG A 44 4.15 -3.00 20.53
CA ARG A 44 5.06 -3.98 21.18
C ARG A 44 4.83 -5.43 20.78
N VAL A 45 3.90 -5.73 19.86
CA VAL A 45 3.74 -7.05 19.28
C VAL A 45 4.71 -7.18 18.10
N PRO A 46 5.60 -8.19 18.09
CA PRO A 46 6.50 -8.40 16.96
C PRO A 46 5.71 -8.86 15.74
N ILE A 47 5.88 -8.17 14.63
CA ILE A 47 5.29 -8.51 13.34
C ILE A 47 6.43 -8.93 12.40
N PRO A 48 6.47 -10.22 12.00
CA PRO A 48 7.60 -10.76 11.25
C PRO A 48 7.68 -10.22 9.82
N GLU A 49 6.54 -9.84 9.24
CA GLU A 49 6.49 -9.32 7.87
C GLU A 49 5.46 -8.20 7.79
N ILE A 50 5.94 -6.98 7.51
CA ILE A 50 5.13 -5.81 7.23
C ILE A 50 5.46 -5.38 5.81
N MET A 51 4.46 -5.36 4.93
CA MET A 51 4.63 -4.86 3.57
C MET A 51 4.69 -3.34 3.59
N ALA A 52 5.83 -2.78 3.20
CA ALA A 52 5.98 -1.35 2.98
C ALA A 52 5.29 -0.98 1.65
N ASN A 53 4.25 -0.15 1.73
CA ASN A 53 3.51 0.31 0.56
C ASN A 53 3.68 1.82 0.40
N ASN A 54 4.22 2.28 -0.73
CA ASN A 54 4.33 3.72 -1.03
C ASN A 54 3.13 4.28 -1.81
N ILE A 55 2.27 3.39 -2.33
CA ILE A 55 1.22 3.75 -3.29
C ILE A 55 -0.05 4.23 -2.55
N LEU A 56 -0.10 4.07 -1.23
CA LEU A 56 -1.23 4.49 -0.40
C LEU A 56 -0.81 5.53 0.63
N THR A 57 -1.71 6.51 0.85
CA THR A 57 -1.54 7.55 1.86
C THR A 57 -1.67 7.02 3.29
N MET A 58 -2.26 5.84 3.48
CA MET A 58 -2.54 5.25 4.80
C MET A 58 -2.27 3.75 4.79
N ASN A 59 -1.91 3.22 5.96
CA ASN A 59 -1.79 1.77 6.18
C ASN A 59 -3.18 1.14 6.30
N ILE A 60 -3.39 0.01 5.63
CA ILE A 60 -4.64 -0.76 5.71
C ILE A 60 -4.35 -2.04 6.48
N PHE A 61 -5.14 -2.29 7.52
CA PHE A 61 -5.10 -3.52 8.30
C PHE A 61 -6.34 -4.35 8.04
N LEU A 62 -6.15 -5.65 7.86
CA LEU A 62 -7.27 -6.58 7.77
C LEU A 62 -7.86 -6.81 9.17
N ASN A 63 -9.17 -7.04 9.24
CA ASN A 63 -9.84 -7.35 10.51
C ASN A 63 -9.22 -8.58 11.22
N SER A 64 -8.69 -9.55 10.46
CA SER A 64 -7.97 -10.71 11.01
C SER A 64 -6.75 -10.31 11.85
N MET A 65 -6.10 -9.18 11.54
CA MET A 65 -4.94 -8.67 12.28
C MET A 65 -5.35 -8.05 13.62
N MET A 66 -6.62 -7.66 13.82
CA MET A 66 -7.06 -7.11 15.11
C MET A 66 -6.85 -8.09 16.25
N LYS A 67 -7.16 -9.38 16.03
CA LYS A 67 -6.91 -10.44 17.03
C LYS A 67 -5.45 -10.57 17.39
N MET A 68 -4.56 -10.52 16.39
CA MET A 68 -3.11 -10.58 16.59
C MET A 68 -2.61 -9.39 17.42
N LEU A 69 -3.17 -8.20 17.19
CA LEU A 69 -2.84 -6.98 17.93
C LEU A 69 -3.57 -6.88 19.29
N ARG A 70 -4.37 -7.89 19.67
CA ARG A 70 -5.22 -7.89 20.87
C ARG A 70 -6.16 -6.67 20.90
N LYS A 71 -6.68 -6.30 19.74
CA LYS A 71 -7.61 -5.20 19.51
C LYS A 71 -8.97 -5.71 19.06
N SER A 72 -9.99 -4.89 19.28
CA SER A 72 -11.38 -5.17 18.97
C SER A 72 -11.99 -4.01 18.18
N THR A 73 -13.22 -4.21 17.69
CA THR A 73 -14.00 -3.14 17.05
C THR A 73 -14.25 -1.96 17.96
N ASN A 74 -14.25 -2.16 19.28
CA ASN A 74 -14.43 -1.07 20.26
C ASN A 74 -13.19 -0.17 20.36
N ASP A 75 -12.04 -0.62 19.88
CA ASP A 75 -10.81 0.18 19.81
C ASP A 75 -10.75 1.05 18.54
N LEU A 76 -11.73 0.90 17.63
CA LEU A 76 -11.78 1.67 16.38
C LEU A 76 -12.39 3.04 16.63
N VAL A 77 -11.74 4.06 16.10
CA VAL A 77 -12.31 5.40 15.99
C VAL A 77 -13.20 5.42 14.75
N PRO A 78 -14.50 5.73 14.88
CA PRO A 78 -15.40 5.84 13.73
C PRO A 78 -14.86 6.84 12.71
N ALA A 79 -14.82 6.44 11.44
CA ALA A 79 -14.38 7.30 10.36
C ALA A 79 -15.14 6.97 9.09
N ASN A 80 -15.59 8.00 8.36
CA ASN A 80 -16.22 7.85 7.05
C ASN A 80 -15.13 7.77 5.98
N ILE A 81 -14.33 6.70 6.01
CA ILE A 81 -13.28 6.44 5.03
C ILE A 81 -13.69 5.26 4.16
N VAL A 82 -13.60 5.48 2.85
CA VAL A 82 -13.78 4.46 1.80
C VAL A 82 -12.44 4.12 1.17
N VAL A 83 -12.23 2.84 0.89
CA VAL A 83 -11.07 2.36 0.13
C VAL A 83 -11.54 1.96 -1.26
N SER A 84 -10.98 2.62 -2.28
CA SER A 84 -11.18 2.26 -3.69
C SER A 84 -10.08 1.31 -4.16
N SER A 85 -10.45 0.23 -4.82
CA SER A 85 -9.52 -0.70 -5.46
C SER A 85 -9.16 -0.25 -6.88
N PHE A 86 -8.05 -0.78 -7.40
CA PHE A 86 -7.66 -0.59 -8.80
C PHE A 86 -8.67 -1.16 -9.80
N THR A 87 -9.53 -2.09 -9.37
CA THR A 87 -10.59 -2.69 -10.19
C THR A 87 -11.92 -1.92 -10.11
N GLY A 88 -11.94 -0.77 -9.44
CA GLY A 88 -13.14 0.06 -9.27
C GLY A 88 -14.07 -0.38 -8.14
N GLY A 89 -13.68 -1.38 -7.34
CA GLY A 89 -14.41 -1.74 -6.13
C GLY A 89 -14.26 -0.66 -5.06
N VAL A 90 -15.33 -0.38 -4.32
CA VAL A 90 -15.31 0.57 -3.21
C VAL A 90 -15.83 -0.15 -1.98
N THR A 91 -15.07 -0.07 -0.88
CA THR A 91 -15.42 -0.73 0.37
C THR A 91 -15.28 0.26 1.53
N ASP A 92 -16.27 0.28 2.41
CA ASP A 92 -16.20 1.05 3.64
C ASP A 92 -15.18 0.44 4.60
N THR A 93 -14.36 1.30 5.21
CA THR A 93 -13.50 0.88 6.31
C THR A 93 -14.31 0.74 7.59
N TRP A 94 -13.82 -0.10 8.52
CA TRP A 94 -14.48 -0.27 9.82
C TRP A 94 -14.20 0.89 10.78
N GLY A 95 -13.15 1.67 10.49
CA GLY A 95 -12.69 2.80 11.31
C GLY A 95 -11.17 2.94 11.28
N ILE A 96 -10.68 3.88 12.08
CA ILE A 96 -9.25 4.12 12.26
C ILE A 96 -8.79 3.40 13.53
N LEU A 97 -7.69 2.64 13.45
CA LEU A 97 -7.05 2.02 14.60
C LEU A 97 -5.75 2.77 14.93
N PRO A 98 -5.67 3.52 16.05
CA PRO A 98 -4.43 4.16 16.48
C PRO A 98 -3.41 3.11 16.93
N LEU A 99 -2.19 3.17 16.36
CA LEU A 99 -1.12 2.19 16.61
C LEU A 99 0.24 2.90 16.76
N ASP A 100 1.09 2.41 17.66
CA ASP A 100 2.53 2.72 17.71
C ASP A 100 3.29 1.69 16.88
N MET A 101 4.11 2.13 15.94
CA MET A 101 4.87 1.27 15.05
C MET A 101 6.36 1.60 15.11
N ARG A 102 7.18 0.57 15.26
CA ARG A 102 8.65 0.67 15.23
C ARG A 102 9.18 -0.30 14.20
N VAL A 103 9.90 0.22 13.21
CA VAL A 103 10.60 -0.56 12.18
C VAL A 103 12.08 -0.53 12.51
N GLY A 104 12.75 -1.67 12.44
CA GLY A 104 14.16 -1.81 12.78
C GLY A 104 14.63 -3.23 12.61
#